data_AF-A0A4V4HGK2-F1
#
_entry.id   AF-A0A4V4HGK2-F1
#
_cell.length_a   1.000
_cell.length_b   1.000
_cell.length_c   1.000
_cell.angle_alpha   90.00
_cell.angle_beta   90.00
_cell.angle_gamma   90.00
#
_symmetry.space_group_name_H-M   'P 1'
#
loop_
_entity.id
_entity.type
_entity.pdbx_description
1 polymer ?
#
loop_
_entity_poly.entity_id
_entity_poly.type
_entity_poly.pdbx_seq_one_letter_code
_entity_poly.pdbx_strand_id
1 'polypeptide(L)'
;MSSADGLMEKYGLQAVTNHAYNFPKKTRGCADVFIVTLEQFFMSKEGHLTRFAKFIRNWTFSRWAFLVVIDKAHLIPIFSLPRYGISPFRPAYGKLDEIKTMLGPAVIQAGMTATAPCYMLKSIESRVLRPNYINLSTTLNCSNITYATHCVPGGIDLLENYGCFFSSPFVFKTQKRVLIFHDNKELTVKIARYQDNLLPPQHRGRGEVVRHYHSLMSTDYLKDAHDAFTKPDGKCKI
;
A
#
# COMPACT_ATOMS: atom_id res chain seq x y z
N MET A 1 -21.00 -35.30 -1.18
CA MET A 1 -21.21 -34.39 -0.04
C MET A 1 -20.04 -34.61 0.91
N SER A 2 -19.23 -33.58 1.16
CA SER A 2 -17.98 -33.75 1.92
C SER A 2 -18.28 -33.71 3.42
N SER A 3 -17.48 -34.37 4.27
CA SER A 3 -17.73 -34.46 5.71
C SER A 3 -17.73 -33.10 6.45
N ALA A 4 -17.32 -32.02 5.78
CA ALA A 4 -17.40 -30.66 6.31
C ALA A 4 -18.85 -30.11 6.30
N ASP A 5 -19.68 -30.54 5.36
CA ASP A 5 -21.05 -30.03 5.18
C ASP A 5 -21.97 -30.48 6.33
N GLY A 6 -21.77 -31.70 6.85
CA GLY A 6 -22.59 -32.27 7.93
C GLY A 6 -22.31 -31.72 9.33
N LEU A 7 -21.18 -31.02 9.54
CA LEU A 7 -20.79 -30.46 10.85
C LEU A 7 -21.39 -29.06 11.08
N MET A 8 -21.62 -28.28 10.03
CA MET A 8 -22.21 -26.93 10.11
C MET A 8 -23.72 -26.97 10.41
N GLU A 9 -24.42 -27.96 9.86
CA GLU A 9 -25.87 -28.14 10.02
C GLU A 9 -26.23 -28.57 11.46
N LYS A 10 -25.36 -29.34 12.13
CA LYS A 10 -25.55 -29.84 13.50
C LYS A 10 -25.55 -28.74 14.57
N TYR A 11 -24.95 -27.58 14.30
CA TYR A 11 -24.81 -26.48 15.27
C TYR A 11 -25.62 -25.23 14.92
N GLY A 12 -26.51 -25.28 13.92
CA GLY A 12 -27.33 -24.12 13.53
C GLY A 12 -26.53 -22.91 13.05
N LEU A 13 -25.24 -23.10 12.75
CA LEU A 13 -24.36 -22.07 12.22
C LEU A 13 -24.54 -22.04 10.71
N GLN A 14 -25.41 -21.16 10.22
CA GLN A 14 -25.32 -20.75 8.83
C GLN A 14 -23.94 -20.12 8.65
N ALA A 15 -23.11 -20.71 7.80
CA ALA A 15 -21.96 -20.01 7.25
C ALA A 15 -22.53 -18.75 6.58
N VAL A 16 -22.42 -17.61 7.25
CA VAL A 16 -22.67 -16.31 6.64
C VAL A 16 -21.50 -16.10 5.69
N THR A 17 -21.57 -16.75 4.53
CA THR A 17 -20.66 -16.49 3.44
C THR A 17 -21.02 -15.11 2.92
N ASN A 18 -20.33 -14.09 3.45
CA ASN A 18 -20.37 -12.73 2.94
C ASN A 18 -19.79 -12.75 1.53
N HIS A 19 -20.66 -13.00 0.56
CA HIS A 19 -20.31 -12.93 -0.84
C HIS A 19 -20.26 -11.48 -1.27
N ALA A 20 -19.33 -11.15 -2.16
CA ALA A 20 -19.34 -9.90 -2.91
C ALA A 20 -20.53 -9.81 -3.89
N TYR A 21 -20.92 -10.97 -4.43
CA TYR A 21 -22.09 -11.16 -5.27
C TYR A 21 -22.48 -12.62 -5.25
N ASN A 22 -23.77 -12.89 -5.13
CA ASN A 22 -24.28 -14.24 -5.16
C ASN A 22 -24.57 -14.63 -6.62
N PHE A 23 -23.63 -15.33 -7.27
CA PHE A 23 -23.79 -15.75 -8.67
C PHE A 23 -25.02 -16.63 -8.92
N PRO A 24 -25.30 -17.67 -8.09
CA PRO A 24 -26.52 -18.47 -8.25
C PRO A 24 -27.81 -17.65 -8.15
N LYS A 25 -27.90 -16.76 -7.15
CA LYS A 25 -29.10 -15.96 -6.90
C LYS A 25 -29.17 -14.66 -7.73
N LYS A 26 -28.08 -14.29 -8.41
CA LYS A 26 -27.88 -13.00 -9.09
C LYS A 26 -28.16 -11.79 -8.19
N THR A 27 -27.91 -11.91 -6.89
CA THR A 27 -28.16 -10.85 -5.92
C THR A 27 -26.87 -10.16 -5.47
N ARG A 28 -27.00 -8.88 -5.13
CA ARG A 28 -25.91 -8.07 -4.56
C ARG A 28 -25.40 -8.74 -3.28
N GLY A 29 -24.08 -8.71 -3.10
CA GLY A 29 -23.44 -9.09 -1.85
C GLY A 29 -23.35 -7.93 -0.86
N CYS A 30 -22.59 -8.13 0.21
CA CYS A 30 -22.38 -7.11 1.27
C CYS A 30 -21.14 -6.23 1.03
N ALA A 31 -20.38 -6.46 -0.04
CA ALA A 31 -19.16 -5.72 -0.32
C ALA A 31 -19.46 -4.46 -1.16
N ASP A 32 -19.05 -3.30 -0.64
CA ASP A 32 -19.18 -2.02 -1.34
C ASP A 32 -17.90 -1.57 -2.05
N VAL A 33 -16.73 -2.10 -1.62
CA VAL A 33 -15.42 -1.72 -2.14
C VAL A 33 -14.64 -2.95 -2.58
N PHE A 34 -14.07 -2.88 -3.79
CA PHE A 34 -13.22 -3.92 -4.36
C PHE A 34 -11.82 -3.36 -4.60
N ILE A 35 -10.82 -3.94 -3.93
CA ILE A 35 -9.41 -3.64 -4.16
C ILE A 35 -8.84 -4.77 -5.02
N VAL A 36 -8.52 -4.48 -6.26
CA VAL A 36 -8.07 -5.47 -7.26
C VAL A 36 -6.88 -4.94 -8.04
N THR A 37 -6.01 -5.84 -8.47
CA THR A 37 -4.95 -5.48 -9.43
C THR A 37 -5.54 -5.37 -10.84
N LEU A 38 -4.93 -4.57 -11.71
CA LEU A 38 -5.42 -4.38 -13.08
C LEU A 38 -5.47 -5.67 -13.90
N GLU A 39 -4.56 -6.61 -13.64
CA GLU A 39 -4.54 -7.91 -14.29
C GLU A 39 -5.84 -8.69 -14.07
N GLN A 40 -6.53 -8.45 -12.94
CA GLN A 40 -7.80 -9.11 -12.63
C GLN A 40 -8.95 -8.66 -13.53
N PHE A 41 -8.81 -7.63 -14.37
CA PHE A 41 -9.84 -7.24 -15.35
C PHE A 41 -9.74 -8.02 -16.67
N PHE A 42 -8.63 -8.69 -16.91
CA PHE A 42 -8.28 -9.29 -18.20
C PHE A 42 -8.19 -10.82 -18.12
N MET A 43 -7.88 -11.45 -19.25
CA MET A 43 -7.54 -12.87 -19.27
C MET A 43 -6.19 -13.09 -18.60
N SER A 44 -6.05 -14.24 -17.93
CA SER A 44 -4.78 -14.76 -17.47
C SER A 44 -3.89 -15.14 -18.66
N LYS A 45 -2.62 -15.45 -18.38
CA LYS A 45 -1.66 -15.87 -19.43
C LYS A 45 -2.12 -17.15 -20.14
N GLU A 46 -2.90 -17.97 -19.45
CA GLU A 46 -3.50 -19.22 -19.93
C GLU A 46 -4.79 -18.99 -20.74
N GLY A 47 -5.19 -17.74 -20.97
CA GLY A 47 -6.37 -17.39 -21.78
C GLY A 47 -7.70 -17.46 -21.02
N HIS A 48 -7.68 -17.69 -19.71
CA HIS A 48 -8.90 -17.76 -18.91
C HIS A 48 -9.26 -16.41 -18.29
N LEU A 49 -10.54 -16.04 -18.31
CA LEU A 49 -10.99 -14.89 -17.52
C LEU A 49 -10.83 -15.17 -16.03
N THR A 50 -10.21 -14.22 -15.33
CA THR A 50 -10.14 -14.24 -13.87
C THR A 50 -11.55 -14.21 -13.26
N ARG A 51 -11.65 -14.55 -11.98
CA ARG A 51 -12.93 -14.47 -11.25
C ARG A 51 -13.51 -13.06 -11.29
N PHE A 52 -12.66 -12.04 -11.15
CA PHE A 52 -13.10 -10.65 -11.20
C PHE A 52 -13.48 -10.20 -12.61
N ALA A 53 -12.75 -10.63 -13.65
CA ALA A 53 -13.11 -10.32 -15.04
C ALA A 53 -14.48 -10.90 -15.43
N LYS A 54 -14.79 -12.13 -15.01
CA LYS A 54 -16.13 -12.74 -15.19
C LYS A 54 -17.20 -11.95 -14.44
N PHE A 55 -16.86 -11.51 -13.24
CA PHE A 55 -17.74 -10.79 -12.35
C PHE A 55 -18.12 -9.39 -12.87
N ILE A 56 -17.12 -8.58 -13.21
CA ILE A 56 -17.31 -7.19 -13.64
C ILE A 56 -17.99 -7.07 -15.01
N ARG A 57 -17.89 -8.11 -15.84
CA ARG A 57 -18.58 -8.20 -17.15
C ARG A 57 -20.03 -8.64 -17.04
N ASN A 58 -20.48 -9.07 -15.85
CA ASN A 58 -21.89 -9.38 -15.64
C ASN A 58 -22.69 -8.07 -15.58
N TRP A 59 -23.61 -7.88 -16.52
CA TRP A 59 -24.43 -6.66 -16.63
C TRP A 59 -25.20 -6.33 -15.35
N THR A 60 -25.71 -7.33 -14.63
CA THR A 60 -26.45 -7.11 -13.38
C THR A 60 -25.55 -6.48 -12.33
N PHE A 61 -24.29 -6.92 -12.26
CA PHE A 61 -23.32 -6.38 -11.32
C PHE A 61 -22.74 -5.04 -11.79
N SER A 62 -22.36 -4.91 -13.07
CA SER A 62 -21.72 -3.70 -13.59
C SER A 62 -22.61 -2.45 -13.45
N ARG A 63 -23.94 -2.63 -13.46
CA ARG A 63 -24.90 -1.55 -13.16
C ARG A 63 -24.80 -0.96 -11.76
N TRP A 64 -24.17 -1.68 -10.82
CA TRP A 64 -23.94 -1.19 -9.46
C TRP A 64 -22.54 -0.59 -9.29
N ALA A 65 -21.64 -0.77 -10.25
CA ALA A 65 -20.37 -0.08 -10.25
C ALA A 65 -20.64 1.41 -10.53
N PHE A 66 -20.38 2.26 -9.54
CA PHE A 66 -20.55 3.69 -9.66
C PHE A 66 -19.23 4.42 -9.90
N LEU A 67 -18.16 3.96 -9.25
CA LEU A 67 -16.86 4.61 -9.23
C LEU A 67 -15.72 3.58 -9.40
N VAL A 68 -14.75 3.90 -10.24
CA VAL A 68 -13.47 3.21 -10.33
C VAL A 68 -12.34 4.19 -10.05
N VAL A 69 -11.48 3.81 -9.10
CA VAL A 69 -10.31 4.58 -8.71
C VAL A 69 -9.05 3.82 -9.12
N ILE A 70 -8.20 4.46 -9.92
CA ILE A 70 -6.87 3.98 -10.27
C ILE A 70 -5.86 4.62 -9.32
N ASP A 71 -5.45 3.89 -8.28
CA ASP A 71 -4.36 4.33 -7.40
C ASP A 71 -3.00 4.27 -8.10
N LYS A 72 -2.08 5.16 -7.71
CA LYS A 72 -0.75 5.36 -8.30
C LYS A 72 -0.82 5.54 -9.83
N ALA A 73 -1.75 6.38 -10.30
CA ALA A 73 -2.00 6.58 -11.73
C ALA A 73 -0.76 7.05 -12.54
N HIS A 74 0.22 7.67 -11.89
CA HIS A 74 1.50 8.02 -12.51
C HIS A 74 2.32 6.84 -13.03
N LEU A 75 2.01 5.63 -12.58
CA LEU A 75 2.66 4.40 -13.07
C LEU A 75 2.19 4.01 -14.48
N ILE A 76 1.08 4.56 -14.97
CA ILE A 76 0.55 4.26 -16.30
C ILE A 76 1.61 4.46 -17.40
N PRO A 77 2.19 5.65 -17.63
CA PRO A 77 3.19 5.85 -18.67
C PRO A 77 4.52 5.12 -18.41
N ILE A 78 4.78 4.67 -17.19
CA ILE A 78 6.01 3.97 -16.81
C ILE A 78 5.88 2.47 -17.10
N PHE A 79 4.76 1.87 -16.71
CA PHE A 79 4.58 0.41 -16.73
C PHE A 79 3.84 -0.11 -17.96
N SER A 80 3.07 0.75 -18.65
CA SER A 80 2.27 0.35 -19.82
C SER A 80 3.00 0.40 -21.15
N LEU A 81 4.06 1.20 -21.25
CA LEU A 81 4.72 1.48 -22.52
C LEU A 81 6.01 0.65 -22.65
N PRO A 82 6.27 0.07 -23.84
CA PRO A 82 7.58 -0.47 -24.11
C PRO A 82 8.60 0.67 -24.13
N ARG A 83 9.79 0.43 -23.60
CA ARG A 83 10.88 1.43 -23.57
C ARG A 83 12.18 0.76 -23.97
N TYR A 84 12.91 1.39 -24.90
CA TYR A 84 14.23 0.92 -25.34
C TYR A 84 14.22 -0.54 -25.85
N GLY A 85 13.16 -0.94 -26.58
CA GLY A 85 12.99 -2.31 -27.06
C GLY A 85 12.55 -3.33 -26.01
N ILE A 86 12.39 -2.90 -24.74
CA ILE A 86 11.93 -3.76 -23.65
C ILE A 86 10.40 -3.73 -23.59
N SER A 87 9.79 -4.92 -23.43
CA SER A 87 8.36 -5.06 -23.25
C SER A 87 7.85 -4.30 -22.00
N PRO A 88 6.59 -3.86 -21.97
CA PRO A 88 6.04 -3.19 -20.80
C PRO A 88 6.15 -4.04 -19.53
N PHE A 89 6.48 -3.42 -18.40
CA PHE A 89 6.62 -4.11 -17.11
C PHE A 89 5.29 -4.67 -16.60
N ARG A 90 4.20 -3.89 -16.70
CA ARG A 90 2.83 -4.35 -16.40
C ARG A 90 1.89 -3.95 -17.54
N PRO A 91 1.78 -4.80 -18.58
CA PRO A 91 0.99 -4.50 -19.78
C PRO A 91 -0.48 -4.14 -19.50
N ALA A 92 -1.05 -4.63 -18.40
CA ALA A 92 -2.43 -4.32 -18.00
C ALA A 92 -2.68 -2.81 -17.79
N TYR A 93 -1.65 -2.03 -17.41
CA TYR A 93 -1.76 -0.56 -17.33
C TYR A 93 -2.02 0.09 -18.69
N GLY A 94 -1.65 -0.57 -19.79
CA GLY A 94 -1.89 -0.06 -21.15
C GLY A 94 -3.31 -0.27 -21.64
N LYS A 95 -4.12 -1.04 -20.90
CA LYS A 95 -5.47 -1.47 -21.28
C LYS A 95 -6.56 -0.77 -20.49
N LEU A 96 -6.25 0.34 -19.83
CA LEU A 96 -7.22 1.07 -19.00
C LEU A 96 -8.41 1.59 -19.82
N ASP A 97 -8.20 1.96 -21.08
CA ASP A 97 -9.27 2.34 -22.02
C ASP A 97 -10.31 1.21 -22.25
N GLU A 98 -9.87 -0.05 -22.23
CA GLU A 98 -10.78 -1.21 -22.32
C GLU A 98 -11.68 -1.29 -21.09
N ILE A 99 -11.16 -0.98 -19.90
CA ILE A 99 -11.96 -0.94 -18.67
C ILE A 99 -12.99 0.18 -18.75
N LYS A 100 -12.62 1.36 -19.28
CA LYS A 100 -13.57 2.47 -19.48
C LYS A 100 -14.69 2.11 -20.45
N THR A 101 -14.35 1.37 -21.49
CA THR A 101 -15.31 0.91 -22.50
C THR A 101 -16.23 -0.15 -21.90
N MET A 102 -15.67 -1.13 -21.18
CA MET A 102 -16.40 -2.23 -20.56
C MET A 102 -17.43 -1.76 -19.53
N LEU A 103 -17.10 -0.75 -18.72
CA LEU A 103 -17.97 -0.25 -17.65
C LEU A 103 -19.03 0.74 -18.17
N GLY A 104 -18.83 1.30 -19.36
CA GLY A 104 -19.76 2.26 -19.94
C GLY A 104 -19.68 3.66 -19.31
N PRO A 105 -20.40 4.64 -19.90
CA PRO A 105 -20.25 6.06 -19.60
C PRO A 105 -20.77 6.48 -18.22
N ALA A 106 -21.68 5.70 -17.63
CA ALA A 106 -22.27 6.01 -16.33
C ALA A 106 -21.30 5.84 -15.16
N VAL A 107 -20.21 5.10 -15.34
CA VAL A 107 -19.23 4.84 -14.27
C VAL A 107 -18.19 5.96 -14.23
N ILE A 108 -18.07 6.59 -13.06
CA ILE A 108 -17.09 7.64 -12.78
C ILE A 108 -15.70 7.03 -12.70
N GLN A 109 -14.71 7.71 -13.26
CA GLN A 109 -13.31 7.31 -13.17
C GLN A 109 -12.47 8.38 -12.52
N ALA A 110 -11.61 7.96 -11.60
CA ALA A 110 -10.65 8.81 -10.93
C ALA A 110 -9.25 8.20 -11.01
N GLY A 111 -8.25 9.02 -11.31
CA GLY A 111 -6.84 8.66 -11.15
C GLY A 111 -6.29 9.36 -9.91
N MET A 112 -5.75 8.60 -8.96
CA MET A 112 -5.13 9.15 -7.75
C MET A 112 -3.61 9.00 -7.83
N THR A 113 -2.88 10.08 -7.53
CA THR A 113 -1.43 10.08 -7.55
C THR A 113 -0.86 11.22 -6.71
N ALA A 114 0.27 10.98 -6.05
CA ALA A 114 1.01 12.02 -5.33
C ALA A 114 2.00 12.77 -6.24
N THR A 115 2.44 12.15 -7.34
CA THR A 115 3.47 12.68 -8.22
C THR A 115 3.01 12.52 -9.66
N ALA A 116 2.81 13.62 -10.39
CA ALA A 116 2.46 13.54 -11.81
C ALA A 116 2.97 14.78 -12.55
N PRO A 117 4.19 14.72 -13.11
CA PRO A 117 4.66 15.72 -14.06
C PRO A 117 3.70 15.82 -15.26
N CYS A 118 3.73 16.95 -15.97
CA CYS A 118 2.81 17.26 -17.07
C CYS A 118 2.66 16.12 -18.11
N TYR A 119 3.76 15.47 -18.50
CA TYR A 119 3.68 14.36 -19.47
C TYR A 119 2.93 13.13 -18.91
N MET A 120 3.03 12.87 -17.60
CA MET A 120 2.29 11.78 -16.95
C MET A 120 0.81 12.13 -16.84
N LEU A 121 0.48 13.39 -16.50
CA LEU A 121 -0.91 13.87 -16.47
C LEU A 121 -1.59 13.67 -17.83
N LYS A 122 -0.94 14.06 -18.94
CA LYS A 122 -1.45 13.79 -20.30
C LYS A 122 -1.73 12.29 -20.55
N SER A 123 -0.87 11.41 -20.05
CA SER A 123 -1.08 9.97 -20.17
C SER A 123 -2.23 9.46 -19.29
N ILE A 124 -2.45 10.05 -18.11
CA ILE A 124 -3.56 9.70 -17.22
C ILE A 124 -4.87 10.20 -17.82
N GLU A 125 -4.90 11.44 -18.30
CA GLU A 125 -6.06 12.07 -18.94
C GLU A 125 -6.54 11.26 -20.13
N SER A 126 -5.64 10.89 -21.04
CA SER A 126 -6.00 10.09 -22.22
C SER A 126 -6.52 8.69 -21.86
N ARG A 127 -5.90 8.00 -20.89
CA ARG A 127 -6.16 6.57 -20.63
C ARG A 127 -7.18 6.27 -19.53
N VAL A 128 -7.43 7.21 -18.62
CA VAL A 128 -8.30 7.00 -17.44
C VAL A 128 -9.46 7.98 -17.42
N LEU A 129 -9.19 9.25 -17.68
CA LEU A 129 -10.22 10.27 -17.46
C LEU A 129 -11.20 10.32 -18.64
N ARG A 130 -12.43 10.73 -18.33
CA ARG A 130 -13.44 11.10 -19.33
C ARG A 130 -13.35 12.61 -19.61
N PRO A 131 -13.89 13.08 -20.74
CA PRO A 131 -14.05 14.53 -20.96
C PRO A 131 -14.77 15.19 -19.77
N ASN A 132 -14.47 16.47 -19.53
CA ASN A 132 -14.98 17.26 -18.41
C ASN A 132 -14.56 16.75 -17.01
N TYR A 133 -13.38 16.14 -16.91
CA TYR A 133 -12.82 15.76 -15.62
C TYR A 133 -12.47 16.99 -14.78
N ILE A 134 -12.49 16.83 -13.46
CA ILE A 134 -12.04 17.84 -12.52
C ILE A 134 -10.62 17.45 -12.08
N ASN A 135 -9.69 18.40 -12.16
CA ASN A 135 -8.37 18.25 -11.58
C ASN A 135 -8.36 18.82 -10.16
N LEU A 136 -8.18 17.96 -9.16
CA LEU A 136 -8.02 18.36 -7.77
C LEU A 136 -6.56 18.20 -7.39
N SER A 137 -5.90 19.30 -7.09
CA SER A 137 -4.51 19.32 -6.62
C SER A 137 -4.45 19.95 -5.24
N THR A 138 -3.69 19.34 -4.33
CA THR A 138 -3.40 19.88 -3.02
C THR A 138 -1.93 20.28 -2.94
N THR A 139 -1.62 21.28 -2.12
CA THR A 139 -0.24 21.65 -1.86
C THR A 139 0.51 20.52 -1.16
N LEU A 140 1.81 20.40 -1.47
CA LEU A 140 2.74 19.53 -0.74
C LEU A 140 3.16 20.15 0.61
N ASN A 141 2.85 21.43 0.83
CA ASN A 141 3.23 22.13 2.04
C ASN A 141 2.51 21.54 3.26
N CYS A 142 3.27 20.99 4.19
CA CYS A 142 2.81 20.56 5.50
C CYS A 142 3.30 21.58 6.53
N SER A 143 2.45 22.53 6.92
CA SER A 143 2.82 23.68 7.75
C SER A 143 3.32 23.31 9.16
N ASN A 144 3.07 22.07 9.60
CA ASN A 144 3.52 21.50 10.86
C ASN A 144 4.86 20.75 10.75
N ILE A 145 5.55 20.79 9.61
CA ILE A 145 6.86 20.16 9.40
C ILE A 145 7.95 21.23 9.36
N THR A 146 8.98 21.07 10.19
CA THR A 146 10.22 21.85 10.12
C THR A 146 11.28 21.07 9.36
N TYR A 147 11.88 21.70 8.35
CA TYR A 147 13.00 21.15 7.61
C TYR A 147 14.31 21.73 8.16
N ALA A 148 15.28 20.86 8.42
CA ALA A 148 16.61 21.24 8.86
C ALA A 148 17.65 20.39 8.16
N THR A 149 18.82 20.97 7.88
CA THR A 149 20.00 20.25 7.39
C THR A 149 21.09 20.34 8.44
N HIS A 150 21.87 19.27 8.58
CA HIS A 150 22.99 19.20 9.50
C HIS A 150 24.17 18.54 8.81
N CYS A 151 25.38 19.07 9.03
CA CYS A 151 26.60 18.47 8.51
C CYS A 151 26.91 17.22 9.36
N VAL A 152 27.06 16.05 8.73
CA VAL A 152 27.38 14.80 9.42
C VAL A 152 28.89 14.60 9.41
N PRO A 153 29.59 14.70 10.56
CA PRO A 153 31.04 14.55 10.60
C PRO A 153 31.48 13.14 10.18
N GLY A 154 32.52 13.06 9.34
CA GLY A 154 33.16 11.82 8.91
C GLY A 154 32.35 10.92 7.96
N GLY A 155 31.02 10.99 7.99
CA GLY A 155 30.13 10.30 7.06
C GLY A 155 28.88 9.73 7.73
N ILE A 156 27.86 9.46 6.92
CA ILE A 156 26.59 8.88 7.40
C ILE A 156 26.74 7.46 7.93
N ASP A 157 27.77 6.73 7.51
CA ASP A 157 27.99 5.34 7.93
C ASP A 157 28.58 5.22 9.35
N LEU A 158 29.03 6.33 9.95
CA LEU A 158 29.58 6.37 11.31
C LEU A 158 28.45 6.30 12.33
N LEU A 159 28.47 5.26 13.16
CA LEU A 159 27.38 4.93 14.07
C LEU A 159 27.21 5.98 15.19
N GLU A 160 28.31 6.63 15.57
CA GLU A 160 28.34 7.66 16.62
C GLU A 160 27.40 8.84 16.31
N ASN A 161 27.20 9.13 15.02
CA ASN A 161 26.30 10.20 14.57
C ASN A 161 24.83 9.93 14.94
N TYR A 162 24.45 8.68 15.21
CA TYR A 162 23.08 8.30 15.53
C TYR A 162 22.76 8.33 17.04
N GLY A 163 23.75 8.61 17.89
CA GLY A 163 23.54 8.77 19.33
C GLY A 163 22.69 10.00 19.70
N CYS A 164 22.70 11.02 18.84
CA CYS A 164 21.99 12.29 19.06
C CYS A 164 20.45 12.16 19.08
N PHE A 165 19.90 11.03 18.64
CA PHE A 165 18.45 10.80 18.62
C PHE A 165 17.86 10.38 19.97
N PHE A 166 18.71 10.14 20.97
CA PHE A 166 18.27 9.95 22.35
C PHE A 166 18.29 11.25 23.14
N SER A 167 17.30 11.39 24.01
CA SER A 167 17.33 12.40 25.07
C SER A 167 18.46 12.07 26.04
N SER A 168 19.22 13.10 26.46
CA SER A 168 20.24 12.97 27.50
C SER A 168 19.85 13.87 28.69
N PRO A 169 19.55 13.31 29.88
CA PRO A 169 19.50 11.88 30.20
C PRO A 169 18.32 11.16 29.54
N PHE A 170 18.44 9.85 29.34
CA PHE A 170 17.36 9.04 28.76
C PHE A 170 16.20 8.88 29.74
N VAL A 171 15.01 9.34 29.33
CA VAL A 171 13.77 9.14 30.06
C VAL A 171 12.73 8.61 29.09
N PHE A 172 12.32 7.35 29.27
CA PHE A 172 11.43 6.65 28.33
C PHE A 172 10.11 7.39 28.06
N LYS A 173 9.53 8.01 29.09
CA LYS A 173 8.25 8.74 28.99
C LYS A 173 8.32 9.99 28.11
N THR A 174 9.47 10.68 28.10
CA THR A 174 9.66 11.94 27.36
C THR A 174 10.43 11.76 26.06
N GLN A 175 11.02 10.59 25.82
CA GLN A 175 11.68 10.26 24.55
C GLN A 175 10.68 10.37 23.39
N LYS A 176 11.01 11.25 22.44
CA LYS A 176 10.25 11.44 21.20
C LYS A 176 10.41 10.23 20.29
N ARG A 177 9.39 10.02 19.45
CA ARG A 177 9.46 9.05 18.35
C ARG A 177 10.32 9.62 17.23
N VAL A 178 11.28 8.83 16.77
CA VAL A 178 12.20 9.18 15.69
C VAL A 178 12.08 8.08 14.64
N LEU A 179 11.98 8.45 13.36
CA LEU A 179 12.04 7.50 12.26
C LEU A 179 13.27 7.82 11.43
N ILE A 180 14.18 6.85 11.33
CA ILE A 180 15.45 7.01 10.62
C ILE A 180 15.37 6.21 9.32
N PHE A 181 15.54 6.90 8.19
CA PHE A 181 15.58 6.27 6.88
C PHE A 181 17.03 6.04 6.46
N HIS A 182 17.34 4.81 6.04
CA HIS A 182 18.59 4.47 5.37
C HIS A 182 18.27 3.59 4.16
N ASP A 183 19.03 3.77 3.09
CA ASP A 183 18.97 2.95 1.87
C ASP A 183 19.67 1.58 2.00
N ASN A 184 20.42 1.35 3.07
CA ASN A 184 21.19 0.15 3.32
C ASN A 184 20.60 -0.61 4.52
N LYS A 185 20.05 -1.80 4.25
CA LYS A 185 19.40 -2.63 5.26
C LYS A 185 20.38 -3.14 6.31
N GLU A 186 21.61 -3.50 5.93
CA GLU A 186 22.65 -3.97 6.84
C GLU A 186 23.05 -2.85 7.81
N LEU A 187 23.19 -1.63 7.30
CA LEU A 187 23.50 -0.47 8.14
C LEU A 187 22.34 -0.09 9.05
N THR A 188 21.09 -0.22 8.58
CA THR A 188 19.89 -0.05 9.43
C THR A 188 19.94 -0.98 10.66
N VAL A 189 20.34 -2.24 10.46
CA VAL A 189 20.50 -3.20 11.56
C VAL A 189 21.65 -2.81 12.49
N LYS A 190 22.79 -2.35 11.95
CA LYS A 190 23.93 -1.89 12.75
C LYS A 190 23.60 -0.66 13.59
N ILE A 191 22.91 0.32 13.00
CA ILE A 191 22.43 1.53 13.69
C ILE A 191 21.50 1.15 14.83
N ALA A 192 20.50 0.30 14.58
CA ALA A 192 19.56 -0.13 15.61
C ALA A 192 20.27 -0.84 16.78
N ARG A 193 21.25 -1.71 16.50
CA ARG A 193 22.07 -2.37 17.54
C ARG A 193 22.94 -1.38 18.31
N TYR A 194 23.56 -0.43 17.62
CA TYR A 194 24.36 0.61 18.26
C TYR A 194 23.51 1.47 19.20
N GLN A 195 22.35 1.93 18.74
CA GLN A 195 21.43 2.71 19.55
C GLN A 195 20.87 1.94 20.74
N ASP A 196 20.53 0.66 20.56
CA ASP A 196 20.11 -0.21 21.68
C ASP A 196 21.22 -0.33 22.74
N ASN A 197 22.49 -0.40 22.34
CA ASN A 197 23.64 -0.41 23.25
C ASN A 197 23.84 0.91 24.00
N LEU A 198 23.29 2.04 23.54
CA LEU A 198 23.32 3.31 24.27
C LEU A 198 22.24 3.41 25.35
N LEU A 199 21.24 2.53 25.33
CA LEU A 199 20.17 2.55 26.31
C LEU A 199 20.67 2.18 27.71
N PRO A 200 19.98 2.65 28.77
CA PRO A 200 20.17 2.15 30.12
C PRO A 200 20.01 0.62 30.18
N PRO A 201 20.73 -0.08 31.08
CA PRO A 201 20.73 -1.55 31.13
C PRO A 201 19.34 -2.19 31.21
N GLN A 202 18.38 -1.52 31.85
CA GLN A 202 17.00 -2.00 31.98
C GLN A 202 16.21 -2.05 30.66
N HIS A 203 16.66 -1.33 29.62
CA HIS A 203 16.01 -1.26 28.31
C HIS A 203 16.81 -1.92 27.18
N ARG A 204 18.12 -2.14 27.39
CA ARG A 204 19.04 -2.72 26.40
C ARG A 204 18.71 -4.18 26.08
N GLY A 205 18.89 -4.57 24.81
CA GLY A 205 18.85 -5.95 24.33
C GLY A 205 17.46 -6.55 24.22
N ARG A 206 16.40 -5.77 24.47
CA ARG A 206 15.01 -6.24 24.48
C ARG A 206 14.26 -5.93 23.19
N GLY A 207 14.81 -5.08 22.31
CA GLY A 207 14.15 -4.64 21.09
C GLY A 207 12.83 -3.89 21.34
N GLU A 208 12.61 -3.37 22.54
CA GLU A 208 11.37 -2.67 22.89
C GLU A 208 11.41 -1.19 22.48
N VAL A 209 12.57 -0.54 22.60
CA VAL A 209 12.73 0.91 22.40
C VAL A 209 13.23 1.24 20.99
N VAL A 210 14.14 0.43 20.45
CA VAL A 210 14.75 0.63 19.13
C VAL A 210 14.48 -0.59 18.27
N ARG A 211 14.00 -0.38 17.03
CA ARG A 211 13.72 -1.46 16.09
C ARG A 211 14.18 -1.10 14.68
N HIS A 212 14.72 -2.07 13.95
CA HIS A 212 14.97 -1.93 12.52
C HIS A 212 13.76 -2.44 11.73
N TYR A 213 13.55 -1.90 10.53
CA TYR A 213 12.42 -2.26 9.67
C TYR A 213 12.87 -2.33 8.20
N HIS A 214 12.79 -3.50 7.57
CA HIS A 214 13.12 -3.67 6.14
C HIS A 214 12.41 -4.87 5.51
N SER A 215 12.35 -4.91 4.18
CA SER A 215 11.56 -5.88 3.40
C SER A 215 11.93 -7.35 3.61
N LEU A 216 13.14 -7.65 4.08
CA LEU A 216 13.56 -9.03 4.37
C LEU A 216 13.09 -9.58 5.74
N MET A 217 12.42 -8.77 6.56
CA MET A 217 11.86 -9.25 7.83
C MET A 217 10.56 -10.02 7.61
N SER A 218 10.21 -10.90 8.55
CA SER A 218 8.93 -11.60 8.51
C SER A 218 7.76 -10.63 8.63
N THR A 219 6.61 -10.97 8.02
CA THR A 219 5.40 -10.15 8.10
C THR A 219 4.96 -9.91 9.55
N ASP A 220 5.10 -10.93 10.42
CA ASP A 220 4.76 -10.80 11.84
C ASP A 220 5.67 -9.80 12.54
N TYR A 221 6.98 -9.84 12.28
CA TYR A 221 7.91 -8.87 12.82
C TYR A 221 7.60 -7.44 12.33
N LEU A 222 7.33 -7.28 11.03
CA LEU A 222 7.00 -5.97 10.46
C LEU A 222 5.74 -5.40 11.09
N LYS A 223 4.71 -6.23 11.26
CA LYS A 223 3.48 -5.85 11.95
C LYS A 223 3.72 -5.46 13.40
N ASP A 224 4.48 -6.27 14.14
CA ASP A 224 4.80 -5.99 15.55
C ASP A 224 5.63 -4.71 15.71
N ALA A 225 6.65 -4.50 14.86
CA ALA A 225 7.45 -3.27 14.86
C ALA A 225 6.64 -2.03 14.50
N HIS A 226 5.77 -2.13 13.50
CA HIS A 226 4.84 -1.07 13.13
C HIS A 226 3.89 -0.73 14.28
N ASP A 227 3.26 -1.74 14.88
CA ASP A 227 2.32 -1.56 16.00
C ASP A 227 3.01 -0.96 17.22
N ALA A 228 4.20 -1.46 17.56
CA ALA A 228 5.02 -0.96 18.66
C ALA A 228 5.44 0.51 18.47
N PHE A 229 5.57 0.99 17.23
CA PHE A 229 5.94 2.38 16.93
C PHE A 229 4.73 3.31 16.78
N THR A 230 3.61 2.82 16.27
CA THR A 230 2.46 3.68 15.91
C THR A 230 1.42 3.79 17.03
N LYS A 231 1.15 2.71 17.79
CA LYS A 231 0.11 2.72 18.82
C LYS A 231 0.44 3.68 19.97
N PRO A 232 -0.53 4.33 20.62
CA PRO A 232 -0.27 5.28 21.71
C PRO A 232 0.54 4.69 22.87
N ASP A 233 0.31 3.41 23.20
CA ASP A 233 0.99 2.62 24.22
C ASP A 233 2.22 1.84 23.70
N GLY A 234 2.53 2.00 22.41
CA GLY A 234 3.66 1.38 21.76
C GLY A 234 5.00 1.80 22.38
N LYS A 235 5.83 0.81 22.70
CA LYS A 235 7.12 1.02 23.38
C LYS A 235 8.24 1.49 22.46
N CYS A 236 8.11 1.29 21.16
CA CYS A 236 9.14 1.67 20.20
C CYS A 236 9.20 3.19 20.08
N LYS A 237 10.41 3.72 20.18
CA LYS A 237 10.72 5.15 20.09
C LYS A 237 11.61 5.48 18.90
N ILE A 238 12.40 4.54 18.40
CA ILE A 238 13.30 4.74 17.25
C ILE A 238 13.15 3.56 16.28
#